data_AF-A0A8J3N7N5-F1
#
_entry.id   AF-A0A8J3N7N5-F1
#
_cell.length_a   1.000
_cell.length_b   1.000
_cell.length_c   1.000
_cell.angle_alpha   90.00
_cell.angle_beta   90.00
_cell.angle_gamma   90.00
#
_symmetry.space_group_name_H-M   'P 1'
#
loop_
_entity.id
_entity.type
_entity.pdbx_description
1 polymer ?
#
loop_
_entity_poly.entity_id
_entity_poly.type
_entity_poly.pdbx_seq_one_letter_code
_entity_poly.pdbx_strand_id
1 'polypeptide(L)'
;MTLQTLYHELRTLPSASQQAASIRNVFERLCVLLLAPDLLPAQEPVHVLIALFSQMMKHHIISLSLKPGVPTVAFAIAFRLSQPSRTPVIVIPPNCLEQIRANPLHALGGMVFIASHARDFLCNRLERHHTLLRAYAFEAEFLRQMRSLHKREGLPWELNEYQQALFAQYPEGLASLSSDLVYPTPALTILIQIQEERNDE
;
A
#
# COMPACT_ATOMS: atom_id res chain seq x y z
N MET A 1 12.18 -10.77 -10.79
CA MET A 1 12.21 -9.33 -11.13
C MET A 1 13.27 -8.65 -10.26
N THR A 2 14.18 -7.87 -10.85
CA THR A 2 15.18 -7.10 -10.08
C THR A 2 14.61 -5.75 -9.67
N LEU A 3 15.24 -5.11 -8.68
CA LEU A 3 14.87 -3.78 -8.23
C LEU A 3 15.12 -2.71 -9.31
N GLN A 4 16.16 -2.89 -10.12
CA GLN A 4 16.40 -2.04 -11.29
C GLN A 4 15.24 -2.10 -12.29
N THR A 5 14.76 -3.31 -12.62
CA THR A 5 13.61 -3.49 -13.50
C THR A 5 12.36 -2.86 -12.91
N LEU A 6 12.09 -3.09 -11.61
CA LEU A 6 10.97 -2.47 -10.91
C LEU A 6 11.00 -0.94 -11.04
N TYR A 7 12.12 -0.31 -10.68
CA TYR A 7 12.25 1.14 -10.74
C TYR A 7 12.19 1.69 -12.15
N HIS A 8 12.70 0.95 -13.14
CA HIS A 8 12.56 1.32 -14.54
C HIS A 8 11.09 1.29 -14.96
N GLU A 9 10.34 0.23 -14.64
CA GLU A 9 8.91 0.14 -14.94
C GLU A 9 8.11 1.27 -14.30
N LEU A 10 8.39 1.61 -13.03
CA LEU A 10 7.72 2.70 -12.33
C LEU A 10 7.99 4.07 -12.97
N ARG A 11 9.22 4.29 -13.46
CA ARG A 11 9.62 5.53 -14.15
C ARG A 11 9.03 5.65 -15.55
N THR A 12 8.75 4.53 -16.20
CA THR A 12 8.21 4.49 -17.57
C THR A 12 6.71 4.25 -17.63
N LEU A 13 6.02 4.19 -16.48
CA LEU A 13 4.56 4.13 -16.43
C LEU A 13 3.97 5.18 -17.38
N PRO A 14 3.04 4.81 -18.28
CA PRO A 14 2.46 5.76 -19.22
C PRO A 14 1.72 6.86 -18.48
N SER A 15 1.66 8.05 -19.05
CA SER A 15 0.84 9.12 -18.50
C SER A 15 -0.61 8.67 -18.60
N ALA A 16 -1.23 8.35 -17.45
CA ALA A 16 -2.65 8.03 -17.41
C ALA A 16 -3.43 9.27 -17.83
N SER A 17 -4.48 9.06 -18.63
CA SER A 17 -5.52 10.09 -18.73
C SER A 17 -6.07 10.33 -17.31
N GLN A 18 -6.58 11.53 -17.03
CA GLN A 18 -7.20 11.86 -15.74
C GLN A 18 -8.56 11.13 -15.53
N GLN A 19 -8.70 9.94 -16.08
CA GLN A 19 -9.86 9.07 -15.93
C GLN A 19 -9.57 8.03 -14.84
N ALA A 20 -10.56 7.77 -13.99
CA ALA A 20 -10.44 6.83 -12.88
C ALA A 20 -10.03 5.41 -13.31
N ALA A 21 -10.47 4.95 -14.49
CA ALA A 21 -10.10 3.64 -15.02
C ALA A 21 -8.60 3.52 -15.32
N SER A 22 -7.99 4.54 -15.91
CA SER A 22 -6.54 4.55 -16.21
C SER A 22 -5.69 4.54 -14.95
N ILE A 23 -6.14 5.21 -13.89
CA ILE A 23 -5.44 5.25 -12.60
C ILE A 23 -5.60 3.94 -11.82
N ARG A 24 -6.77 3.30 -11.90
CA ARG A 24 -6.96 1.96 -11.35
C ARG A 24 -5.97 0.97 -11.92
N ASN A 25 -5.81 0.95 -13.25
CA ASN A 25 -4.84 0.08 -13.92
C ASN A 25 -3.41 0.34 -13.43
N VAL A 26 -3.06 1.59 -13.12
CA VAL A 26 -1.76 1.91 -12.52
C VAL A 26 -1.64 1.28 -11.14
N PHE A 27 -2.60 1.51 -10.23
CA PHE A 27 -2.54 0.94 -8.87
C PHE A 27 -2.54 -0.59 -8.87
N GLU A 28 -3.33 -1.22 -9.74
CA GLU A 28 -3.31 -2.67 -9.91
C GLU A 28 -1.95 -3.14 -10.43
N ARG A 29 -1.36 -2.43 -11.40
CA ARG A 29 0.00 -2.73 -11.86
C ARG A 29 1.02 -2.59 -10.74
N LEU A 30 0.93 -1.55 -9.90
CA LEU A 30 1.82 -1.38 -8.76
C LEU A 30 1.69 -2.56 -7.76
N CYS A 31 0.47 -3.05 -7.53
CA CYS A 31 0.24 -4.23 -6.68
C CYS A 31 0.90 -5.48 -7.29
N VAL A 32 0.71 -5.72 -8.59
CA VAL A 32 1.35 -6.85 -9.30
C VAL A 32 2.86 -6.79 -9.18
N LEU A 33 3.45 -5.61 -9.33
CA LEU A 33 4.89 -5.41 -9.20
C LEU A 33 5.39 -5.71 -7.78
N LEU A 34 4.68 -5.26 -6.75
CA LEU A 34 5.02 -5.56 -5.37
C LEU A 34 4.87 -7.05 -5.00
N LEU A 35 3.96 -7.76 -5.68
CA LEU A 35 3.72 -9.20 -5.46
C LEU A 35 4.65 -10.10 -6.28
N ALA A 36 5.61 -9.53 -7.01
CA ALA A 36 6.59 -10.33 -7.73
C ALA A 36 7.37 -11.23 -6.75
N PRO A 37 7.47 -12.56 -7.00
CA PRO A 37 8.04 -13.52 -6.06
C PRO A 37 9.47 -13.20 -5.61
N ASP A 38 10.27 -12.59 -6.48
CA ASP A 38 11.68 -12.27 -6.21
C ASP A 38 11.86 -10.97 -5.42
N LEU A 39 10.79 -10.17 -5.28
CA LEU A 39 10.82 -8.87 -4.60
C LEU A 39 10.49 -9.03 -3.11
N LEU A 40 9.30 -9.54 -2.80
CA LEU A 40 8.82 -9.75 -1.43
C LEU A 40 8.41 -11.22 -1.28
N PRO A 41 9.03 -11.99 -0.37
CA PRO A 41 8.65 -13.39 -0.15
C PRO A 41 7.17 -13.51 0.27
N ALA A 42 6.48 -14.54 -0.22
CA ALA A 42 5.03 -14.68 -0.08
C ALA A 42 4.53 -14.77 1.39
N GLN A 43 5.38 -15.28 2.28
CA GLN A 43 5.10 -15.41 3.71
C GLN A 43 5.30 -14.10 4.49
N GLU A 44 5.93 -13.08 3.90
CA GLU A 44 6.22 -11.85 4.60
C GLU A 44 4.95 -11.01 4.82
N PRO A 45 4.79 -10.36 5.99
CA PRO A 45 3.59 -9.58 6.30
C PRO A 45 3.24 -8.51 5.27
N VAL A 46 4.24 -7.87 4.67
CA VAL A 46 4.05 -6.86 3.61
C VAL A 46 3.47 -7.48 2.35
N HIS A 47 3.97 -8.65 1.92
CA HIS A 47 3.44 -9.36 0.75
C HIS A 47 1.96 -9.69 0.96
N VAL A 48 1.62 -10.29 2.10
CA VAL A 48 0.23 -10.66 2.41
C VAL A 48 -0.68 -9.43 2.48
N LEU A 49 -0.18 -8.31 3.04
CA LEU A 49 -0.92 -7.05 3.09
C LEU A 49 -1.20 -6.51 1.68
N ILE A 50 -0.21 -6.49 0.79
CA ILE A 50 -0.38 -6.06 -0.60
C ILE A 50 -1.30 -7.01 -1.36
N ALA A 51 -1.23 -8.32 -1.11
CA ALA A 51 -2.12 -9.29 -1.74
C ALA A 51 -3.58 -9.02 -1.35
N LEU A 52 -3.84 -8.76 -0.06
CA LEU A 52 -5.17 -8.37 0.44
C LEU A 52 -5.64 -7.09 -0.24
N PHE A 53 -4.80 -6.06 -0.26
CA PHE A 53 -5.12 -4.79 -0.90
C PHE A 53 -5.42 -4.93 -2.39
N SER A 54 -4.65 -5.77 -3.10
CA SER A 54 -4.87 -6.09 -4.51
C SER A 54 -6.24 -6.74 -4.74
N GLN A 55 -6.65 -7.69 -3.88
CA GLN A 55 -8.01 -8.26 -3.96
C GLN A 55 -9.08 -7.21 -3.69
N MET A 56 -8.90 -6.34 -2.69
CA MET A 56 -9.85 -5.26 -2.42
C MET A 56 -10.02 -4.32 -3.62
N MET A 57 -8.93 -4.04 -4.34
CA MET A 57 -8.94 -3.25 -5.57
C MET A 57 -9.67 -3.98 -6.70
N LYS A 58 -9.31 -5.24 -6.96
CA LYS A 58 -9.90 -6.08 -8.01
C LYS A 58 -11.41 -6.29 -7.84
N HIS A 59 -11.86 -6.47 -6.60
CA HIS A 59 -13.27 -6.67 -6.27
C HIS A 59 -14.03 -5.35 -6.00
N HIS A 60 -13.45 -4.20 -6.33
CA HIS A 60 -14.07 -2.88 -6.17
C HIS A 60 -14.54 -2.56 -4.74
N ILE A 61 -13.96 -3.20 -3.72
CA ILE A 61 -14.19 -2.88 -2.31
C ILE A 61 -13.68 -1.45 -2.03
N ILE A 62 -12.56 -1.08 -2.65
CA ILE A 62 -11.98 0.27 -2.56
C ILE A 62 -12.29 1.08 -3.83
N SER A 63 -12.84 2.27 -3.61
CA SER A 63 -13.04 3.28 -4.66
C SER A 63 -11.80 4.14 -4.84
N LEU A 64 -11.55 4.59 -6.07
CA LEU A 64 -10.50 5.56 -6.38
C LEU A 64 -11.14 6.91 -6.73
N SER A 65 -10.57 8.00 -6.21
CA SER A 65 -11.06 9.35 -6.48
C SER A 65 -9.90 10.28 -6.81
N LEU A 66 -9.93 10.87 -7.99
CA LEU A 66 -9.04 11.97 -8.35
C LEU A 66 -9.51 13.27 -7.68
N LYS A 67 -8.63 13.92 -6.92
CA LYS A 67 -8.98 15.15 -6.22
C LYS A 67 -7.89 16.21 -6.35
N PRO A 68 -8.17 17.35 -7.02
CA PRO A 68 -7.30 18.52 -6.97
C PRO A 68 -7.13 19.03 -5.54
N GLY A 69 -5.96 19.58 -5.23
CA GLY A 69 -5.66 20.18 -3.93
C GLY A 69 -5.24 19.21 -2.82
N VAL A 70 -5.23 17.90 -3.10
CA VAL A 70 -4.58 16.93 -2.20
C VAL A 70 -3.10 16.83 -2.59
N PRO A 71 -2.15 16.89 -1.64
CA PRO A 71 -0.72 16.89 -1.97
C PRO A 71 -0.17 15.49 -2.31
N THR A 72 -0.73 14.45 -1.70
CA THR A 72 -0.25 13.05 -1.79
C THR A 72 -1.42 12.08 -1.85
N VAL A 73 -1.15 10.82 -2.20
CA VAL A 73 -2.19 9.77 -2.13
C VAL A 73 -2.60 9.57 -0.67
N ALA A 74 -3.90 9.47 -0.40
CA ALA A 74 -4.44 9.31 0.95
C ALA A 74 -5.56 8.28 1.00
N PHE A 75 -5.71 7.62 2.14
CA PHE A 75 -6.88 6.78 2.44
C PHE A 75 -7.94 7.60 3.19
N ALA A 76 -9.18 7.53 2.74
CA ALA A 76 -10.33 8.21 3.32
C ALA A 76 -11.53 7.26 3.44
N ILE A 77 -12.47 7.62 4.30
CA ILE A 77 -13.75 6.93 4.42
C ILE A 77 -14.83 7.90 3.99
N ALA A 78 -15.51 7.58 2.90
CA ALA A 78 -16.68 8.32 2.46
C ALA A 78 -17.92 7.81 3.20
N PHE A 79 -18.71 8.76 3.69
CA PHE A 79 -20.02 8.52 4.27
C PHE A 79 -21.08 8.97 3.26
N ARG A 80 -22.01 8.09 2.90
CA ARG A 80 -23.18 8.50 2.13
C ARG A 80 -24.25 8.94 3.11
N LEU A 81 -24.70 10.20 3.02
CA LEU A 81 -25.75 10.72 3.93
C LEU A 81 -27.05 9.91 3.86
N SER A 82 -27.30 9.21 2.75
CA SER A 82 -28.50 8.39 2.51
C SER A 82 -28.35 6.91 2.85
N GLN A 83 -27.16 6.43 3.22
CA GLN A 83 -26.93 5.01 3.57
C GLN A 83 -25.93 4.89 4.72
N PRO A 84 -26.16 4.00 5.71
CA PRO A 84 -25.21 3.77 6.80
C PRO A 84 -23.90 3.11 6.34
N SER A 85 -23.73 2.84 5.05
CA SER A 85 -22.54 2.20 4.49
C SER A 85 -21.36 3.16 4.44
N ARG A 86 -20.23 2.70 4.99
CA ARG A 86 -18.93 3.36 4.86
C ARG A 86 -18.25 2.84 3.62
N THR A 87 -17.75 3.71 2.76
CA THR A 87 -16.99 3.31 1.57
C THR A 87 -15.53 3.72 1.72
N PRO A 88 -14.57 2.78 1.65
CA PRO A 88 -13.16 3.14 1.64
C PRO A 88 -12.79 3.74 0.28
N VAL A 89 -12.10 4.88 0.32
CA VAL A 89 -11.71 5.63 -0.87
C VAL A 89 -10.24 5.96 -0.80
N ILE A 90 -9.50 5.70 -1.88
CA ILE A 90 -8.16 6.25 -2.07
C ILE A 90 -8.29 7.53 -2.86
N VAL A 91 -7.88 8.63 -2.23
CA VAL A 91 -7.86 9.95 -2.83
C VAL A 91 -6.50 10.17 -3.48
N ILE A 92 -6.50 10.52 -4.76
CA ILE A 92 -5.32 10.53 -5.61
C ILE A 92 -5.11 11.93 -6.16
N PRO A 93 -3.91 12.53 -5.97
CA PRO A 93 -3.60 13.82 -6.56
C PRO A 93 -3.40 13.70 -8.08
N PRO A 94 -3.71 14.73 -8.88
CA PRO A 94 -3.56 14.67 -10.34
C PRO A 94 -2.13 14.37 -10.81
N ASN A 95 -1.12 14.78 -10.04
CA ASN A 95 0.31 14.55 -10.32
C ASN A 95 0.86 13.27 -9.69
N CYS A 96 0.01 12.34 -9.21
CA CYS A 96 0.44 11.09 -8.57
C CYS A 96 1.48 10.31 -9.40
N LEU A 97 1.29 10.24 -10.72
CA LEU A 97 2.24 9.55 -11.60
C LEU A 97 3.61 10.22 -11.64
N GLU A 98 3.65 11.55 -11.63
CA GLU A 98 4.92 12.29 -11.58
C GLU A 98 5.63 12.02 -10.25
N GLN A 99 4.87 11.96 -9.14
CA GLN A 99 5.41 11.61 -7.82
C GLN A 99 5.99 10.19 -7.81
N ILE A 100 5.29 9.21 -8.39
CA ILE A 100 5.75 7.82 -8.51
C ILE A 100 7.05 7.75 -9.33
N ARG A 101 7.11 8.42 -10.48
CA ARG A 101 8.29 8.42 -11.34
C ARG A 101 9.50 9.10 -10.67
N ALA A 102 9.25 10.20 -9.96
CA ALA A 102 10.30 10.97 -9.29
C ALA A 102 10.92 10.20 -8.11
N ASN A 103 10.10 9.57 -7.27
CA ASN A 103 10.58 8.78 -6.13
C ASN A 103 9.82 7.45 -6.00
N PRO A 104 10.22 6.41 -6.76
CA PRO A 104 9.55 5.12 -6.76
C PRO A 104 9.52 4.46 -5.38
N LEU A 105 10.62 4.51 -4.63
CA LEU A 105 10.70 3.89 -3.30
C LEU A 105 9.69 4.52 -2.33
N HIS A 106 9.59 5.85 -2.33
CA HIS A 106 8.62 6.57 -1.51
C HIS A 106 7.18 6.24 -1.89
N ALA A 107 6.88 6.17 -3.20
CA ALA A 107 5.54 5.84 -3.66
C ALA A 107 5.14 4.40 -3.29
N LEU A 108 6.05 3.43 -3.40
CA LEU A 108 5.80 2.05 -2.97
C LEU A 108 5.58 1.96 -1.45
N GLY A 109 6.37 2.69 -0.65
CA GLY A 109 6.16 2.81 0.79
C GLY A 109 4.78 3.39 1.14
N GLY A 110 4.39 4.46 0.43
CA GLY A 110 3.06 5.07 0.55
C GLY A 110 1.92 4.09 0.19
N MET A 111 2.13 3.19 -0.77
CA MET A 111 1.13 2.14 -1.04
C MET A 111 0.99 1.15 0.11
N VAL A 112 2.10 0.72 0.71
CA VAL A 112 2.09 -0.18 1.88
C VAL A 112 1.37 0.50 3.05
N PHE A 113 1.63 1.79 3.26
CA PHE A 113 0.93 2.62 4.23
C PHE A 113 -0.59 2.61 3.98
N ILE A 114 -1.04 2.91 2.75
CA ILE A 114 -2.46 2.91 2.38
C ILE A 114 -3.09 1.50 2.51
N ALA A 115 -2.37 0.45 2.14
CA ALA A 115 -2.83 -0.92 2.28
C ALA A 115 -3.08 -1.28 3.75
N SER A 116 -2.26 -0.79 4.68
CA SER A 116 -2.48 -0.94 6.12
C SER A 116 -3.79 -0.29 6.56
N HIS A 117 -4.08 0.93 6.10
CA HIS A 117 -5.35 1.60 6.38
C HIS A 117 -6.55 0.83 5.82
N ALA A 118 -6.41 0.24 4.62
CA ALA A 118 -7.46 -0.59 4.03
C ALA A 118 -7.71 -1.86 4.86
N ARG A 119 -6.66 -2.49 5.39
CA ARG A 119 -6.80 -3.61 6.32
C ARG A 119 -7.49 -3.21 7.61
N ASP A 120 -7.19 -2.03 8.16
CA ASP A 120 -7.90 -1.50 9.33
C ASP A 120 -9.39 -1.31 9.08
N PHE A 121 -9.76 -0.84 7.88
CA PHE A 121 -11.16 -0.74 7.49
C PHE A 121 -11.86 -2.11 7.52
N LEU A 122 -11.26 -3.14 6.91
CA LEU A 122 -11.84 -4.50 6.91
C LEU A 122 -11.94 -5.10 8.31
N CYS A 123 -10.97 -4.83 9.17
CA CYS A 123 -10.94 -5.34 10.53
C CYS A 123 -11.78 -4.52 11.52
N ASN A 124 -12.49 -3.47 11.07
CA ASN A 124 -13.17 -2.50 11.93
C ASN A 124 -12.26 -1.89 13.03
N ARG A 125 -11.00 -1.62 12.69
CA ARG A 125 -9.95 -1.12 13.61
C ARG A 125 -9.53 0.34 13.33
N LEU A 126 -10.46 1.14 12.83
CA LEU A 126 -10.23 2.53 12.46
C LEU A 126 -10.20 3.45 13.69
N GLU A 127 -9.13 3.36 14.47
CA GLU A 127 -8.78 4.29 15.55
C GLU A 127 -7.57 5.10 15.11
N ARG A 128 -7.69 6.42 15.12
CA ARG A 128 -6.77 7.33 14.43
C ARG A 128 -5.31 7.10 14.81
N HIS A 129 -5.01 6.98 16.10
CA HIS A 129 -3.64 6.86 16.56
C HIS A 129 -3.05 5.49 16.20
N HIS A 130 -3.74 4.42 16.57
CA HIS A 130 -3.31 3.04 16.33
C HIS A 130 -3.21 2.71 14.84
N THR A 131 -4.11 3.25 14.02
CA THR A 131 -4.06 3.09 12.57
C THR A 131 -2.79 3.69 11.98
N LEU A 132 -2.40 4.90 12.43
CA LEU A 132 -1.14 5.52 11.99
C LEU A 132 0.08 4.72 12.44
N LEU A 133 0.11 4.27 13.70
CA LEU A 133 1.22 3.44 14.20
C LEU A 133 1.41 2.17 13.36
N ARG A 134 0.32 1.46 13.07
CA ARG A 134 0.37 0.27 12.21
C ARG A 134 0.85 0.60 10.80
N ALA A 135 0.30 1.63 10.17
CA ALA A 135 0.66 2.03 8.82
C ALA A 135 2.15 2.41 8.71
N TYR A 136 2.66 3.16 9.68
CA TYR A 136 4.09 3.49 9.78
C TYR A 136 4.98 2.27 9.99
N ALA A 137 4.59 1.34 10.87
CA ALA A 137 5.36 0.12 11.09
C ALA A 137 5.38 -0.80 9.86
N PHE A 138 4.28 -0.90 9.12
CA PHE A 138 4.23 -1.63 7.84
C PHE A 138 5.11 -0.96 6.77
N GLU A 139 5.08 0.37 6.65
CA GLU A 139 5.96 1.08 5.73
C GLU A 139 7.44 0.89 6.09
N ALA A 140 7.79 0.94 7.38
CA ALA A 140 9.15 0.67 7.85
C ALA A 140 9.59 -0.77 7.60
N GLU A 141 8.69 -1.75 7.80
CA GLU A 141 8.93 -3.16 7.46
C GLU A 141 9.24 -3.34 5.98
N PHE A 142 8.44 -2.70 5.11
CA PHE A 142 8.71 -2.68 3.68
C PHE A 142 10.10 -2.08 3.37
N LEU A 143 10.45 -0.93 3.95
CA LEU A 143 11.76 -0.32 3.74
C LEU A 143 12.91 -1.22 4.21
N ARG A 144 12.75 -2.00 5.28
CA ARG A 144 13.76 -2.99 5.74
C ARG A 144 13.98 -4.07 4.69
N GLN A 145 12.90 -4.60 4.11
CA GLN A 145 12.96 -5.61 3.06
C GLN A 145 13.63 -5.03 1.80
N MET A 146 13.26 -3.82 1.40
CA MET A 146 13.88 -3.12 0.27
C MET A 146 15.37 -2.83 0.49
N ARG A 147 15.78 -2.43 1.69
CA ARG A 147 17.21 -2.19 2.01
C ARG A 147 18.07 -3.42 1.73
N SER A 148 17.55 -4.60 2.08
CA SER A 148 18.23 -5.87 1.84
C SER A 148 18.37 -6.17 0.34
N LEU A 149 17.34 -5.86 -0.45
CA LEU A 149 17.36 -5.98 -1.92
C LEU A 149 18.36 -5.01 -2.55
N HIS A 150 18.35 -3.73 -2.14
CA HIS A 150 19.32 -2.72 -2.60
C HIS A 150 20.75 -3.18 -2.35
N LYS A 151 21.03 -3.66 -1.13
CA LYS A 151 22.35 -4.18 -0.76
C LYS A 151 22.75 -5.37 -1.64
N ARG A 152 21.83 -6.30 -1.90
CA ARG A 152 22.06 -7.49 -2.73
C ARG A 152 22.34 -7.13 -4.19
N GLU A 153 21.68 -6.10 -4.72
CA GLU A 153 21.83 -5.66 -6.11
C GLU A 153 22.88 -4.55 -6.30
N GLY A 154 23.56 -4.13 -5.22
CA GLY A 154 24.59 -3.08 -5.30
C GLY A 154 24.03 -1.70 -5.65
N LEU A 155 22.78 -1.41 -5.27
CA LEU A 155 22.10 -0.15 -5.58
C LEU A 155 22.25 0.88 -4.44
N PRO A 156 22.26 2.20 -4.76
CA PRO A 156 22.26 3.24 -3.74
C PRO A 156 21.01 3.20 -2.87
N TRP A 157 21.22 3.15 -1.55
CA TRP A 157 20.15 3.23 -0.55
C TRP A 157 20.00 4.66 -0.04
N GLU A 158 19.12 5.41 -0.69
CA GLU A 158 18.86 6.81 -0.36
C GLU A 158 17.40 6.98 0.07
N LEU A 159 17.21 7.30 1.35
CA LEU A 159 15.91 7.62 1.93
C LEU A 159 15.71 9.13 1.95
N ASN A 160 14.48 9.58 1.68
CA ASN A 160 14.12 10.98 1.92
C ASN A 160 13.97 11.27 3.43
N GLU A 161 13.88 12.55 3.82
CA GLU A 161 13.81 12.96 5.23
C GLU A 161 12.69 12.26 6.01
N TYR A 162 11.51 12.14 5.40
CA TYR A 162 10.37 11.43 5.99
C TYR A 162 10.69 9.95 6.25
N GLN A 163 11.24 9.26 5.26
CA GLN A 163 11.60 7.85 5.38
C GLN A 163 12.72 7.63 6.39
N GLN A 164 13.67 8.55 6.50
CA GLN A 164 14.73 8.50 7.53
C GLN A 164 14.12 8.62 8.94
N ALA A 165 13.23 9.59 9.14
CA ALA A 165 12.54 9.76 10.43
C ALA A 165 11.67 8.54 10.77
N LEU A 166 10.93 8.01 9.80
CA LEU A 166 10.13 6.79 9.94
C LEU A 166 10.99 5.60 10.37
N PHE A 167 12.12 5.38 9.69
CA PHE A 167 13.03 4.27 9.98
C PHE A 167 13.70 4.41 11.35
N ALA A 168 13.96 5.63 11.81
CA ALA A 168 14.47 5.90 13.15
C ALA A 168 13.43 5.58 14.23
N GLN A 169 12.15 5.84 13.96
CA GLN A 169 11.05 5.59 14.90
C GLN A 169 10.64 4.11 14.96
N TYR A 170 10.70 3.39 13.83
CA TYR A 170 10.33 1.97 13.72
C TYR A 170 11.49 1.14 13.17
N PRO A 171 12.63 1.05 13.87
CA PRO A 171 13.85 0.45 13.35
C PRO A 171 13.67 -1.04 13.03
N GLU A 172 12.78 -1.75 13.74
CA GLU A 172 12.45 -3.16 13.55
C GLU A 172 11.12 -3.38 12.83
N GLY A 173 10.62 -2.36 12.11
CA GLY A 173 9.37 -2.47 11.35
C GLY A 173 8.19 -2.85 12.24
N LEU A 174 7.51 -3.95 11.90
CA LEU A 174 6.37 -4.45 12.67
C LEU A 174 6.71 -4.91 14.08
N ALA A 175 7.94 -5.39 14.30
CA ALA A 175 8.39 -5.79 15.63
C ALA A 175 8.62 -4.60 16.58
N SER A 176 8.53 -3.36 16.07
CA SER A 176 8.55 -2.15 16.88
C SER A 176 7.19 -1.85 17.53
N LEU A 177 6.11 -2.54 17.13
CA LEU A 177 4.77 -2.34 17.68
C LEU A 177 4.56 -3.09 18.99
N SER A 178 3.72 -2.54 19.86
CA SER A 178 3.17 -3.28 21.00
C SER A 178 2.22 -4.38 20.52
N SER A 179 2.10 -5.45 21.30
CA SER A 179 1.36 -6.66 20.91
C SER A 179 -0.15 -6.42 20.70
N ASP A 180 -0.73 -5.43 21.37
CA ASP A 180 -2.13 -5.02 21.22
C ASP A 180 -2.42 -4.34 19.87
N LEU A 181 -1.39 -3.78 19.23
CA LEU A 181 -1.48 -3.17 17.91
C LEU A 181 -1.34 -4.18 16.78
N VAL A 182 -0.87 -5.39 17.05
CA VAL A 182 -0.78 -6.46 16.05
C VAL A 182 -2.19 -6.93 15.66
N TYR A 183 -2.38 -7.22 14.38
CA TYR A 183 -3.65 -7.75 13.90
C TYR A 183 -3.86 -9.18 14.42
N PRO A 184 -4.97 -9.47 15.13
CA PRO A 184 -5.27 -10.82 15.61
C PRO A 184 -5.67 -11.73 14.45
N THR A 185 -6.38 -11.18 13.46
CA THR A 185 -6.78 -11.91 12.26
C THR A 185 -5.65 -11.83 11.23
N PRO A 186 -5.08 -12.98 10.82
CA PRO A 186 -4.13 -13.01 9.72
C PRO A 186 -4.78 -12.47 8.44
N ALA A 187 -4.05 -11.64 7.68
CA ALA A 187 -4.57 -11.12 6.41
C ALA A 187 -4.90 -12.23 5.42
N LEU A 188 -4.21 -13.37 5.49
CA LEU A 188 -4.49 -14.57 4.70
C LEU A 188 -5.90 -15.12 4.94
N THR A 189 -6.39 -15.11 6.19
CA THR A 189 -7.74 -15.55 6.51
C THR A 189 -8.79 -14.68 5.83
N ILE A 190 -8.59 -13.36 5.85
CA ILE A 190 -9.49 -12.40 5.19
C ILE A 190 -9.45 -12.57 3.66
N LEU A 191 -8.25 -12.80 3.11
CA LEU A 191 -8.06 -13.08 1.69
C LEU A 191 -8.86 -14.30 1.23
N ILE A 192 -8.83 -15.39 1.99
CA ILE A 192 -9.58 -16.62 1.69
C ILE A 192 -11.09 -16.33 1.71
N GLN A 193 -11.58 -15.61 2.72
CA GLN A 193 -13.01 -15.25 2.82
C GLN A 193 -13.49 -14.44 1.61
N ILE A 194 -12.72 -13.43 1.17
CA ILE A 194 -13.05 -12.63 -0.02
C ILE A 194 -13.13 -13.51 -1.28
N GLN A 195 -12.28 -14.54 -1.39
CA GLN A 195 -12.28 -15.46 -2.53
C GLN A 195 -13.46 -16.43 -2.50
N GLU A 196 -13.80 -16.97 -1.32
CA GLU A 196 -14.91 -17.91 -1.12
C GLU A 196 -16.26 -17.24 -1.40
N GLU A 197 -16.53 -16.07 -0.81
CA GLU A 197 -17.79 -15.32 -0.99
C GLU A 197 -18.08 -14.93 -2.46
N ARG A 198 -17.06 -14.97 -3.33
CA ARG A 198 -17.19 -14.61 -4.75
C ARG A 198 -17.19 -15.80 -5.71
N ASN A 199 -16.86 -17.00 -5.24
CA ASN A 199 -17.07 -18.22 -6.02
C ASN A 199 -18.53 -18.70 -5.94
N ASP A 200 -19.29 -18.18 -4.98
CA ASP A 200 -20.70 -18.49 -4.73
C ASP A 200 -21.69 -17.51 -5.41
N GLU A 201 -21.20 -16.47 -6.10
CA GLU A 201 -21.97 -15.51 -6.92
C GLU A 201 -21.88 -15.80 -8.43
#